data_AF-A0A3N5PKR7-F1
#
_entry.id   AF-A0A3N5PKR7-F1
#
_cell.length_a   1.000
_cell.length_b   1.000
_cell.length_c   1.000
_cell.angle_alpha   90.00
_cell.angle_beta   90.00
_cell.angle_gamma   90.00
#
_symmetry.space_group_name_H-M   'P 1'
#
loop_
_entity.id
_entity.type
_entity.pdbx_description
1 polymer ?
#
loop_
_entity_poly.entity_id
_entity_poly.type
_entity_poly.pdbx_seq_one_letter_code
_entity_poly.pdbx_strand_id
1 'polypeptide(L)'
;MPASKDRDLAKLVLQEFLTSVAVPPDLHEGVSEACVDQFMTVEWPRPAPGTLAYLSPRYRWVIRSDDLKACDAFWKGLASAASVNFFMGSVSAAAIVGIIGAVFSVFYSARRKGAKLTPEQCEMLIFLKQCEEPVGEINIAKKMADQNREWTADRISTVLKSLEKVRAHDGTVMAVVARDSDDKWAVAAI
;
A
#
# COMPACT_ATOMS: atom_id res chain seq x y z
N MET A 1 -18.29 23.01 6.06
CA MET A 1 -17.64 23.49 4.83
C MET A 1 -16.09 23.37 4.86
N PRO A 2 -15.50 22.17 5.03
CA PRO A 2 -14.07 21.93 4.72
C PRO A 2 -13.81 21.26 3.35
N ALA A 3 -14.76 20.44 2.85
CA ALA A 3 -14.55 19.56 1.70
C ALA A 3 -14.22 20.27 0.36
N SER A 4 -14.71 21.50 0.13
CA SER A 4 -14.41 22.24 -1.10
C SER A 4 -12.98 22.78 -1.12
N LYS A 5 -12.48 23.30 0.01
CA LYS A 5 -11.10 23.78 0.13
C LYS A 5 -10.08 22.67 -0.04
N ASP A 6 -10.40 21.47 0.45
CA ASP A 6 -9.52 20.31 0.34
C ASP A 6 -9.45 19.78 -1.11
N ARG A 7 -10.56 19.86 -1.87
CA ARG A 7 -10.62 19.50 -3.30
C ARG A 7 -9.76 20.45 -4.14
N ASP A 8 -9.85 21.75 -3.89
CA ASP A 8 -9.07 22.76 -4.64
C ASP A 8 -7.57 22.62 -4.37
N LEU A 9 -7.19 22.37 -3.11
CA LEU A 9 -5.81 22.08 -2.75
C LEU A 9 -5.30 20.78 -3.39
N ALA A 10 -6.12 19.73 -3.42
CA ALA A 10 -5.77 18.48 -4.08
C ALA A 10 -5.59 18.67 -5.59
N LYS A 11 -6.45 19.47 -6.25
CA LYS A 11 -6.27 19.84 -7.66
C LYS A 11 -4.95 20.58 -7.89
N LEU A 12 -4.60 21.56 -7.05
CA LEU A 12 -3.34 22.32 -7.15
C LEU A 12 -2.11 21.40 -7.02
N VAL A 13 -2.09 20.52 -6.01
CA VAL A 13 -0.99 19.55 -5.82
C VAL A 13 -0.90 18.58 -6.99
N LEU A 14 -2.04 18.12 -7.53
CA LEU A 14 -2.07 17.27 -8.71
C LEU A 14 -1.52 18.00 -9.93
N GLN A 15 -1.88 19.26 -10.16
CA GLN A 15 -1.36 20.05 -11.29
C GLN A 15 0.16 20.26 -11.18
N GLU A 16 0.67 20.53 -9.98
CA GLU A 16 2.12 20.63 -9.73
C GLU A 16 2.83 19.30 -10.01
N PHE A 17 2.25 18.19 -9.56
CA PHE A 17 2.76 16.85 -9.86
C PHE A 17 2.72 16.55 -11.38
N LEU A 18 1.61 16.79 -12.07
CA LEU A 18 1.47 16.56 -13.51
C LEU A 18 2.48 17.38 -14.32
N THR A 19 2.79 18.59 -13.84
CA THR A 19 3.87 19.42 -14.40
C THR A 19 5.23 18.74 -14.23
N SER A 20 5.52 18.15 -13.06
CA SER A 20 6.78 17.43 -12.82
C SER A 20 6.97 16.16 -13.66
N VAL A 21 5.88 15.50 -14.05
CA VAL A 21 5.90 14.25 -14.86
C VAL A 21 5.70 14.53 -16.37
N ALA A 22 5.82 15.80 -16.79
CA ALA A 22 5.74 16.23 -18.18
C ALA A 22 4.43 15.87 -18.92
N VAL A 23 3.29 15.87 -18.21
CA VAL A 23 1.97 15.74 -18.84
C VAL A 23 1.65 17.05 -19.59
N PRO A 24 1.09 16.99 -20.82
CA PRO A 24 0.69 18.19 -21.57
C PRO A 24 -0.28 19.09 -20.78
N PRO A 25 -0.07 20.43 -20.74
CA PRO A 25 -0.88 21.36 -19.94
C PRO A 25 -2.38 21.34 -20.25
N ASP A 26 -2.75 21.07 -21.51
CA ASP A 26 -4.13 20.95 -21.98
C ASP A 26 -4.89 19.77 -21.34
N LEU A 27 -4.16 18.79 -20.78
CA LEU A 27 -4.73 17.63 -20.11
C LEU A 27 -4.78 17.78 -18.59
N HIS A 28 -4.14 18.81 -18.02
CA HIS A 28 -3.99 18.95 -16.56
C HIS A 28 -5.34 19.05 -15.85
N GLU A 29 -6.27 19.82 -16.41
CA GLU A 29 -7.60 20.00 -15.82
C GLU A 29 -8.37 18.68 -15.79
N GLY A 30 -8.50 17.99 -16.93
CA GLY A 30 -9.22 16.72 -17.03
C GLY A 30 -8.61 15.62 -16.17
N VAL A 31 -7.28 15.50 -16.12
CA VAL A 31 -6.60 14.54 -15.24
C VAL A 31 -6.81 14.89 -13.77
N SER A 32 -6.63 16.16 -13.40
CA SER A 32 -6.79 16.58 -12.02
C SER A 32 -8.22 16.34 -11.53
N GLU A 33 -9.23 16.57 -12.37
CA GLU A 33 -10.64 16.32 -12.07
C GLU A 33 -10.93 14.83 -11.90
N ALA A 34 -10.43 13.99 -12.81
CA ALA A 34 -10.58 12.53 -12.70
C ALA A 34 -9.92 11.96 -11.44
N CYS A 35 -8.83 12.55 -10.98
CA CYS A 35 -8.08 12.10 -9.82
C CYS A 35 -8.60 12.68 -8.50
N VAL A 36 -9.15 13.90 -8.49
CA VAL A 36 -9.51 14.60 -7.25
C VAL A 36 -10.61 13.90 -6.46
N ASP A 37 -11.54 13.23 -7.15
CA ASP A 37 -12.62 12.46 -6.50
C ASP A 37 -12.09 11.27 -5.68
N GLN A 38 -10.82 10.92 -5.87
CA GLN A 38 -10.16 9.83 -5.15
C GLN A 38 -9.27 10.31 -4.02
N PHE A 39 -8.98 11.61 -3.93
CA PHE A 39 -8.23 12.14 -2.80
C PHE A 39 -9.13 12.15 -1.56
N MET A 40 -8.97 11.14 -0.70
CA MET A 40 -9.35 11.28 0.70
C MET A 40 -8.24 12.00 1.45
N THR A 41 -8.62 12.89 2.37
CA THR A 41 -7.70 13.60 3.26
C THR A 41 -6.86 12.59 4.03
N VAL A 42 -5.60 12.41 3.61
CA VAL A 42 -4.62 11.67 4.38
C VAL A 42 -4.06 12.65 5.40
N GLU A 43 -4.48 12.53 6.66
CA GLU A 43 -3.84 13.24 7.76
C GLU A 43 -2.39 12.79 7.85
N TRP A 44 -1.50 13.59 7.29
CA TRP A 44 -0.08 13.46 7.54
C TRP A 44 0.19 13.91 8.97
N PRO A 45 0.82 13.07 9.82
CA PRO A 45 1.22 13.52 11.14
C PRO A 45 2.17 14.69 10.94
N ARG A 46 1.80 15.88 11.45
CA ARG A 46 2.65 17.07 11.38
C ARG A 46 3.80 16.89 12.36
N PRO A 47 5.03 16.65 11.88
CA PRO A 47 6.14 16.45 12.78
C PRO A 47 6.66 17.80 13.29
N ALA A 48 7.39 17.78 14.41
CA ALA A 48 8.05 18.96 14.91
C ALA A 48 9.10 19.49 13.89
N PRO A 49 9.32 20.82 13.79
CA PRO A 49 10.30 21.40 12.88
C PRO A 49 11.68 20.76 13.04
N GLY A 50 12.34 20.39 11.92
CA GLY A 50 13.68 19.79 11.93
C GLY A 50 13.75 18.25 11.86
N THR A 51 12.61 17.54 11.89
CA THR A 51 12.59 16.06 11.82
C THR A 51 12.23 15.47 10.44
N LEU A 52 12.03 16.32 9.41
CA LEU A 52 11.67 15.90 8.05
C LEU A 52 12.66 14.89 7.43
N ALA A 53 13.96 15.04 7.66
CA ALA A 53 14.99 14.13 7.13
C ALA A 53 14.98 12.74 7.79
N TYR A 54 14.46 12.63 9.02
CA TYR A 54 14.26 11.36 9.73
C TYR A 54 12.90 10.72 9.45
N LEU A 55 12.05 11.41 8.66
CA LEU A 55 10.71 11.00 8.26
C LEU A 55 10.67 10.59 6.80
N SER A 56 11.64 9.82 6.32
CA SER A 56 11.24 8.81 5.34
C SER A 56 10.32 7.88 6.11
N PRO A 57 8.98 7.96 5.94
CA PRO A 57 8.11 7.04 6.64
C PRO A 57 8.53 5.69 6.09
N ARG A 58 9.15 4.86 6.93
CA ARG A 58 9.26 3.44 6.60
C ARG A 58 7.81 2.97 6.54
N TYR A 59 7.23 3.03 5.35
CA TYR A 59 5.87 2.62 5.08
C TYR A 59 5.84 1.11 5.28
N ARG A 60 5.59 0.71 6.53
CA ARG A 60 5.36 -0.67 6.93
C ARG A 60 3.94 -1.00 6.54
N TRP A 61 3.78 -1.27 5.26
CA TRP A 61 2.51 -1.41 4.59
C TRP A 61 2.45 -2.81 3.98
N VAL A 62 1.40 -3.56 4.30
CA VAL A 62 1.20 -4.91 3.76
C VAL A 62 -0.09 -4.93 2.94
N ILE A 63 -0.02 -5.56 1.78
CA ILE A 63 -1.12 -5.80 0.84
C ILE A 63 -1.10 -7.29 0.53
N ARG A 64 -2.27 -7.93 0.41
CA ARG A 64 -2.37 -9.34 0.00
C ARG A 64 -1.88 -9.53 -1.44
N SER A 65 -1.25 -10.66 -1.75
CA SER A 65 -0.77 -10.96 -3.11
C SER A 65 -1.90 -10.99 -4.10
N ASP A 66 -3.08 -11.48 -3.72
CA ASP A 66 -4.21 -11.55 -4.64
C ASP A 66 -4.66 -10.15 -5.11
N ASP A 67 -4.60 -9.17 -4.21
CA ASP A 67 -4.86 -7.77 -4.56
C ASP A 67 -3.74 -7.18 -5.43
N LEU A 68 -2.48 -7.56 -5.15
CA LEU A 68 -1.34 -7.16 -5.97
C LEU A 68 -1.38 -7.79 -7.38
N LYS A 69 -1.79 -9.06 -7.49
CA LYS A 69 -1.98 -9.78 -8.75
C LYS A 69 -3.07 -9.14 -9.60
N ALA A 70 -4.16 -8.68 -8.98
CA ALA A 70 -5.19 -7.93 -9.68
C ALA A 70 -4.64 -6.61 -10.25
N CYS A 71 -3.79 -5.91 -9.50
CA CYS A 71 -3.10 -4.71 -9.99
C CYS A 71 -2.13 -5.04 -11.13
N ASP A 72 -1.34 -6.10 -11.01
CA ASP A 72 -0.41 -6.56 -12.04
C ASP A 72 -1.14 -6.96 -13.34
N ALA A 73 -2.27 -7.67 -13.23
CA ALA A 73 -3.12 -8.02 -14.37
C ALA A 73 -3.67 -6.77 -15.06
N PHE A 74 -4.08 -5.76 -14.30
CA PHE A 74 -4.51 -4.47 -14.85
C PHE A 74 -3.38 -3.78 -15.63
N TRP A 75 -2.17 -3.72 -15.05
CA TRP A 75 -1.01 -3.10 -15.71
C TRP A 75 -0.58 -3.84 -16.97
N LYS A 76 -0.62 -5.18 -16.94
CA LYS A 76 -0.37 -6.02 -18.13
C LYS A 76 -1.42 -5.76 -19.21
N GLY A 77 -2.70 -5.69 -18.84
CA GLY A 77 -3.78 -5.33 -19.77
C GLY A 77 -3.58 -3.95 -20.39
N LEU A 78 -3.19 -2.96 -19.58
CA LEU A 78 -2.88 -1.61 -20.05
C LEU A 78 -1.67 -1.59 -21.00
N ALA A 79 -0.59 -2.32 -20.67
CA ALA A 79 0.58 -2.45 -21.52
C ALA A 79 0.25 -3.11 -22.87
N SER A 80 -0.60 -4.15 -22.87
CA SER A 80 -1.10 -4.79 -24.08
C SER A 80 -2.02 -3.87 -24.89
N ALA A 81 -2.85 -3.06 -24.25
CA ALA A 81 -3.69 -2.08 -24.94
C ALA A 81 -2.85 -0.95 -25.57
N ALA A 82 -1.80 -0.50 -24.88
CA ALA A 82 -0.86 0.49 -25.38
C ALA A 82 -0.08 -0.02 -26.59
N SER A 83 0.31 -1.30 -26.61
CA SER A 83 1.01 -1.87 -27.78
C SER A 83 0.11 -1.97 -29.01
N VAL A 84 -1.19 -2.23 -28.85
CA VAL A 84 -2.15 -2.25 -29.96
C VAL A 84 -2.42 -0.83 -30.49
N ASN A 85 -2.61 0.15 -29.62
CA ASN A 85 -2.84 1.55 -30.01
C ASN A 85 -1.59 2.27 -30.54
N PHE A 86 -0.39 1.75 -30.31
CA PHE A 86 0.81 2.25 -30.99
C PHE A 86 0.75 2.04 -32.51
N PHE A 87 0.02 1.01 -32.97
CA PHE A 87 -0.17 0.72 -34.40
C PHE A 87 -1.39 1.42 -35.03
N MET A 88 -2.35 1.89 -34.23
CA MET A 88 -3.53 2.63 -34.69
C MET A 88 -3.38 4.11 -34.33
N GLY A 89 -3.02 4.92 -35.32
CA GLY A 89 -2.58 6.31 -35.16
C GLY A 89 -3.40 7.19 -34.19
N SER A 90 -2.65 8.05 -33.48
CA SER A 90 -3.08 9.13 -32.57
C SER A 90 -4.04 8.73 -31.45
N VAL A 91 -3.49 8.60 -30.23
CA VAL A 91 -4.27 8.49 -28.99
C VAL A 91 -4.96 9.84 -28.74
N SER A 92 -6.28 9.85 -28.51
CA SER A 92 -7.02 11.08 -28.20
C SER A 92 -6.69 11.60 -26.80
N ALA A 93 -6.80 12.92 -26.60
CA ALA A 93 -6.69 13.56 -25.29
C ALA A 93 -7.56 12.89 -24.22
N ALA A 94 -8.80 12.53 -24.58
CA ALA A 94 -9.73 11.84 -23.71
C ALA A 94 -9.23 10.44 -23.27
N ALA A 95 -8.57 9.71 -24.17
CA ALA A 95 -8.00 8.41 -23.85
C ALA A 95 -6.81 8.54 -22.87
N ILE A 96 -5.98 9.57 -23.01
CA ILE A 96 -4.87 9.84 -22.08
C ILE A 96 -5.41 10.16 -20.68
N VAL A 97 -6.42 11.05 -20.58
CA VAL A 97 -7.07 11.37 -19.31
C VAL A 97 -7.69 10.12 -18.67
N GLY A 98 -8.37 9.29 -19.46
CA GLY A 98 -8.96 8.03 -18.99
C GLY A 98 -7.92 7.04 -18.45
N ILE A 99 -6.79 6.89 -19.15
CA ILE A 99 -5.69 6.02 -18.70
C ILE A 99 -5.11 6.52 -17.37
N ILE A 100 -4.79 7.81 -17.27
CA ILE A 100 -4.21 8.35 -16.04
C ILE A 100 -5.20 8.23 -14.88
N GLY A 101 -6.47 8.56 -15.10
CA GLY A 101 -7.52 8.38 -14.08
C GLY A 101 -7.65 6.92 -13.64
N ALA A 102 -7.61 5.97 -14.57
CA ALA A 102 -7.67 4.54 -14.24
C ALA A 102 -6.42 4.08 -13.44
N VAL A 103 -5.23 4.55 -13.80
CA VAL A 103 -4.00 4.30 -13.04
C VAL A 103 -4.11 4.82 -11.61
N PHE A 104 -4.56 6.06 -11.43
CA PHE A 104 -4.78 6.63 -10.11
C PHE A 104 -5.82 5.82 -9.31
N SER A 105 -6.91 5.38 -9.97
CA SER A 105 -7.95 4.52 -9.39
C SER A 105 -7.39 3.22 -8.84
N VAL A 106 -6.53 2.56 -9.60
CA VAL A 106 -5.92 1.30 -9.21
C VAL A 106 -4.93 1.50 -8.08
N PHE A 107 -4.08 2.53 -8.17
CA PHE A 107 -3.14 2.85 -7.09
C PHE A 107 -3.87 3.20 -5.79
N TYR A 108 -4.92 4.00 -5.88
CA TYR A 108 -5.76 4.37 -4.75
C TYR A 108 -6.45 3.16 -4.13
N SER A 109 -7.02 2.28 -4.96
CA SER A 109 -7.65 1.04 -4.51
C SER A 109 -6.64 0.12 -3.82
N ALA A 110 -5.44 -0.06 -4.39
CA ALA A 110 -4.36 -0.83 -3.77
C ALA A 110 -3.93 -0.23 -2.43
N ARG A 111 -3.82 1.10 -2.36
CA ARG A 111 -3.53 1.83 -1.12
C ARG A 111 -4.67 1.76 -0.10
N ARG A 112 -5.91 1.50 -0.47
CA ARG A 112 -6.99 1.30 0.52
C ARG A 112 -7.04 -0.11 1.05
N LYS A 113 -6.65 -1.08 0.22
CA LYS A 113 -6.66 -2.50 0.58
C LYS A 113 -5.52 -2.90 1.49
N GLY A 114 -4.44 -2.14 1.57
CA GLY A 114 -3.38 -2.49 2.51
C GLY A 114 -3.62 -2.03 3.94
N ALA A 115 -2.79 -2.56 4.82
CA ALA A 115 -2.81 -2.27 6.23
C ALA A 115 -1.45 -1.75 6.71
N LYS A 116 -1.51 -0.81 7.66
CA LYS A 116 -0.33 -0.26 8.33
C LYS A 116 0.07 -1.18 9.48
N LEU A 117 1.35 -1.53 9.54
CA LEU A 117 1.92 -2.37 10.59
C LEU A 117 2.83 -1.59 11.53
N THR A 118 2.85 -2.03 12.79
CA THR A 118 3.83 -1.56 13.79
C THR A 118 5.23 -2.08 13.44
N PRO A 119 6.31 -1.48 13.99
CA PRO A 119 7.67 -2.01 13.84
C PRO A 119 7.77 -3.51 14.18
N GLU A 120 7.20 -3.89 15.32
CA GLU A 120 7.23 -5.25 15.85
C GLU A 120 6.49 -6.25 14.96
N GLN A 121 5.31 -5.85 14.47
CA GLN A 121 4.54 -6.65 13.51
C GLN A 121 5.32 -6.88 12.22
N CYS A 122 6.01 -5.86 11.72
CA CYS A 122 6.81 -5.97 10.51
C CYS A 122 8.03 -6.89 10.72
N GLU A 123 8.74 -6.75 11.85
CA GLU A 123 9.87 -7.61 12.22
C GLU A 123 9.44 -9.08 12.35
N MET A 124 8.31 -9.33 13.01
CA MET A 124 7.73 -10.67 13.13
C MET A 124 7.38 -11.27 11.75
N LEU A 125 6.79 -10.49 10.85
CA LEU A 125 6.48 -10.97 9.50
C LEU A 125 7.72 -11.26 8.66
N ILE A 126 8.76 -10.41 8.76
CA ILE A 126 10.04 -10.66 8.08
C ILE A 126 10.65 -11.95 8.61
N PHE A 127 10.65 -12.14 9.93
CA PHE A 127 11.13 -13.36 10.56
C PHE A 127 10.36 -14.60 10.10
N LEU A 128 9.03 -14.56 10.12
CA LEU A 128 8.19 -15.68 9.65
C LEU A 128 8.39 -15.95 8.15
N LYS A 129 8.63 -14.93 7.33
CA LYS A 129 8.89 -15.09 5.89
C LYS A 129 10.27 -15.69 5.60
N GLN A 130 11.25 -15.44 6.48
CA GLN A 130 12.56 -16.08 6.42
C GLN A 130 12.52 -17.54 6.88
N CYS A 131 11.49 -17.93 7.63
CA CYS A 131 11.23 -19.32 7.94
C CYS A 131 10.52 -19.96 6.74
N GLU A 132 11.21 -20.89 6.06
CA GLU A 132 10.65 -21.61 4.91
C GLU A 132 9.45 -22.50 5.28
N GLU A 133 9.37 -22.90 6.56
CA GLU A 133 8.32 -23.76 7.11
C GLU A 133 7.58 -23.08 8.28
N PRO A 134 6.32 -23.46 8.56
CA PRO A 134 5.60 -23.00 9.75
C PRO A 134 6.37 -23.27 11.03
N VAL A 135 6.42 -22.29 11.94
CA VAL A 135 7.22 -22.35 13.17
C VAL A 135 6.35 -22.22 14.40
N GLY A 136 6.52 -23.12 15.37
CA GLY A 136 5.86 -23.03 16.67
C GLY A 136 6.38 -21.87 17.51
N GLU A 137 5.52 -21.30 18.37
CA GLU A 137 5.80 -20.09 19.16
C GLU A 137 7.08 -20.18 20.00
N ILE A 138 7.37 -21.35 20.58
CA ILE A 138 8.59 -21.61 21.35
C ILE A 138 9.86 -21.45 20.49
N ASN A 139 9.83 -21.92 19.25
CA ASN A 139 10.96 -21.83 18.34
C ASN A 139 11.14 -20.41 17.80
N ILE A 140 10.05 -19.67 17.60
CA ILE A 140 10.07 -18.23 17.30
C ILE A 140 10.77 -17.50 18.45
N ALA A 141 10.34 -17.74 19.71
CA ALA A 141 10.91 -17.09 20.89
C ALA A 141 12.41 -17.36 21.03
N LYS A 142 12.86 -18.60 20.85
CA LYS A 142 14.29 -18.95 20.89
C LYS A 142 15.09 -18.19 19.83
N LYS A 143 14.67 -18.26 18.56
CA LYS A 143 15.41 -17.64 17.44
C LYS A 143 15.40 -16.11 17.49
N MET A 144 14.30 -15.49 17.93
CA MET A 144 14.21 -14.03 18.05
C MET A 144 14.98 -13.50 19.26
N ALA A 145 15.03 -14.25 20.37
CA ALA A 145 15.85 -13.88 21.53
C ALA A 145 17.35 -13.83 21.20
N ASP A 146 17.81 -14.70 20.29
CA ASP A 146 19.20 -14.70 19.81
C ASP A 146 19.52 -13.46 18.95
N GLN A 147 18.51 -12.86 18.31
CA GLN A 147 18.67 -11.70 17.42
C GLN A 147 18.45 -10.36 18.10
N ASN A 148 17.67 -10.30 19.19
CA ASN A 148 17.38 -9.04 19.90
C ASN A 148 16.87 -9.29 21.34
N ARG A 149 17.34 -8.48 22.31
CA ARG A 149 17.18 -8.75 23.77
C ARG A 149 15.80 -8.48 24.37
N GLU A 150 14.81 -8.00 23.62
CA GLU A 150 13.52 -7.56 24.16
C GLU A 150 12.30 -8.42 23.75
N TRP A 151 12.52 -9.54 23.05
CA TRP A 151 11.42 -10.43 22.65
C TRP A 151 11.09 -11.43 23.76
N THR A 152 9.97 -11.22 24.45
CA THR A 152 9.40 -12.18 25.41
C THR A 152 8.32 -13.04 24.75
N ALA A 153 8.05 -14.22 25.31
CA ALA A 153 6.99 -15.10 24.81
C ALA A 153 5.62 -14.40 24.77
N ASP A 154 5.28 -13.64 25.82
CA ASP A 154 4.02 -12.88 25.88
C ASP A 154 3.93 -11.81 24.78
N ARG A 155 5.04 -11.14 24.48
CA ARG A 155 5.11 -10.13 23.41
C ARG A 155 4.93 -10.77 22.05
N ILE A 156 5.59 -11.91 21.80
CA ILE A 156 5.46 -12.68 20.57
C ILE A 156 4.00 -13.13 20.39
N SER A 157 3.38 -13.71 21.42
CA SER A 157 1.97 -14.12 21.39
C SER A 157 1.04 -12.96 21.06
N THR A 158 1.28 -11.81 21.68
CA THR A 158 0.48 -10.59 21.48
C THR A 158 0.62 -10.07 20.05
N VAL A 159 1.85 -10.01 19.52
CA VAL A 159 2.12 -9.56 18.14
C VAL A 159 1.50 -10.53 17.14
N LEU A 160 1.67 -11.84 17.31
CA LEU A 160 1.09 -12.86 16.43
C LEU A 160 -0.45 -12.79 16.40
N LYS A 161 -1.10 -12.70 17.58
CA LYS A 161 -2.56 -12.50 17.67
C LYS A 161 -3.01 -11.21 16.99
N SER A 162 -2.23 -10.13 17.09
CA SER A 162 -2.55 -8.88 16.41
C SER A 162 -2.44 -8.99 14.89
N LEU A 163 -1.56 -9.86 14.37
CA LEU A 163 -1.35 -10.11 12.94
C LEU A 163 -2.41 -11.06 12.35
N GLU A 164 -3.10 -11.86 13.16
CA GLU A 164 -4.25 -12.67 12.69
C GLU A 164 -5.41 -11.80 12.20
N LYS A 165 -5.54 -10.57 12.73
CA LYS A 165 -6.66 -9.67 12.43
C LYS A 165 -6.18 -8.24 12.31
N VAL A 166 -5.59 -7.91 11.16
CA VAL A 166 -5.19 -6.55 10.84
C VAL A 166 -6.30 -5.87 10.06
N ARG A 167 -6.68 -4.66 10.48
CA ARG A 167 -7.67 -3.85 9.78
C ARG A 167 -6.99 -3.02 8.68
N ALA A 168 -7.45 -3.20 7.45
CA ALA A 168 -7.03 -2.42 6.29
C ALA A 168 -7.67 -1.02 6.29
N HIS A 169 -7.17 -0.13 5.44
CA HIS A 169 -7.69 1.23 5.34
C HIS A 169 -9.11 1.33 4.77
N ASP A 170 -9.57 0.33 4.02
CA ASP A 170 -10.96 0.21 3.59
C ASP A 170 -11.90 -0.33 4.68
N GLY A 171 -11.36 -0.69 5.86
CA GLY A 171 -12.10 -1.25 6.99
C GLY A 171 -12.22 -2.77 6.97
N THR A 172 -11.76 -3.44 5.92
CA THR A 172 -11.72 -4.91 5.86
C THR A 172 -10.74 -5.47 6.90
N VAL A 173 -11.06 -6.63 7.46
CA VAL A 173 -10.16 -7.34 8.37
C VAL A 173 -9.47 -8.45 7.59
N MET A 174 -8.14 -8.45 7.63
CA MET A 174 -7.33 -9.46 6.97
C MET A 174 -6.42 -10.18 7.95
N ALA A 175 -6.29 -11.49 7.75
CA ALA A 175 -5.24 -12.28 8.36
C ALA A 175 -3.94 -12.13 7.57
N VAL A 176 -2.87 -11.77 8.27
CA VAL A 176 -1.52 -11.62 7.71
C VAL A 176 -0.65 -12.82 8.12
N VAL A 177 -0.98 -13.47 9.23
CA VAL A 177 -0.43 -14.75 9.65
C VAL A 177 -1.58 -15.74 9.83
N ALA A 178 -1.27 -17.03 9.73
CA ALA A 178 -2.19 -18.12 9.99
C ALA A 178 -1.50 -19.20 10.83
N ARG A 179 -2.31 -19.96 11.56
CA ARG A 179 -1.87 -21.17 12.25
C ARG A 179 -2.21 -22.39 11.40
N ASP A 180 -1.30 -23.35 11.35
CA ASP A 180 -1.56 -24.66 10.77
C ASP A 180 -2.28 -25.59 11.77
N SER A 181 -2.50 -26.85 11.38
CA SER A 181 -3.10 -27.87 12.25
C SER A 181 -2.24 -28.26 13.45
N ASP A 182 -0.94 -27.94 13.42
CA ASP A 182 0.04 -28.27 14.44
C ASP A 182 0.29 -27.08 15.40
N ASP A 183 -0.54 -26.03 15.34
CA ASP A 183 -0.38 -24.78 16.09
C ASP A 183 0.94 -24.04 15.79
N LYS A 184 1.47 -24.23 14.57
CA LYS A 184 2.63 -23.50 14.06
C LYS A 184 2.19 -22.31 13.23
N TRP A 185 2.97 -21.25 13.30
CA TRP A 185 2.69 -20.00 12.63
C TRP A 185 3.40 -19.90 11.30
N ALA A 186 2.66 -19.46 10.29
CA ALA A 186 3.21 -19.08 9.00
C ALA A 186 2.64 -17.73 8.57
N VAL A 187 3.33 -17.07 7.65
CA VAL A 187 2.74 -15.95 6.91
C VAL A 187 1.56 -16.51 6.13
N ALA A 188 0.38 -15.89 6.24
CA ALA A 188 -0.76 -16.26 5.39
C ALA A 188 -0.33 -16.08 3.91
N ALA A 189 -1.05 -16.68 2.95
CA ALA A 189 -0.76 -16.40 1.54
C ALA A 189 -0.99 -14.90 1.23
N ILE A 190 0.08 -14.10 1.44
CA ILE A 190 0.27 -12.70 1.06
C ILE A 190 0.96 -12.68 -0.29
#